data_AF-A0AAW3PZ49-F1
#
_entry.id   AF-A0AAW3PZ49-F1
#
_cell.length_a   1.000
_cell.length_b   1.000
_cell.length_c   1.000
_cell.angle_alpha   90.00
_cell.angle_beta   90.00
_cell.angle_gamma   90.00
#
_symmetry.space_group_name_H-M   'P 1'
#
loop_
_entity.id
_entity.type
_entity.pdbx_description
1 polymer ?
#
loop_
_entity_poly.entity_id
_entity_poly.type
_entity_poly.pdbx_seq_one_letter_code
_entity_poly.pdbx_strand_id
1 'polypeptide(L)'
;MLKNWALGVCLAGIAHDTRDRDDANATASAYLEFGDQPIEACDALRALTQRYVKRQYSGSIPASFNTMKCIDLFHSRELDALSDRLTKAR
;
A
#
# COMPACT_ATOMS: atom_id res chain seq x y z
N MET A 1 9.61 -7.09 2.11
CA MET A 1 9.62 -5.61 2.07
C MET A 1 8.47 -5.03 1.25
N LEU A 2 8.15 -5.60 0.08
CA LEU A 2 7.08 -5.11 -0.80
C LEU A 2 5.70 -4.91 -0.14
N LYS A 3 5.29 -5.78 0.79
CA LYS A 3 4.03 -5.61 1.53
C LYS A 3 4.00 -4.36 2.41
N ASN A 4 5.12 -4.06 3.09
CA ASN A 4 5.24 -2.87 3.94
C ASN A 4 5.32 -1.60 3.08
N TRP A 5 6.03 -1.68 1.95
CA TRP A 5 6.01 -0.63 0.96
C TRP A 5 4.58 -0.33 0.47
N ALA A 6 3.81 -1.37 0.12
CA ALA A 6 2.44 -1.21 -0.36
C ALA A 6 1.51 -0.62 0.71
N LEU A 7 1.73 -1.00 1.99
CA LEU A 7 1.05 -0.39 3.13
C LEU A 7 1.37 1.10 3.25
N GLY A 8 2.64 1.50 3.20
CA GLY A 8 3.05 2.91 3.24
C GLY A 8 2.43 3.73 2.10
N VAL A 9 2.48 3.21 0.87
CA VAL A 9 1.83 3.85 -0.29
C VAL A 9 0.31 3.93 -0.11
N CYS A 10 -0.32 2.94 0.50
CA CYS A 10 -1.76 2.97 0.78
C CYS A 10 -2.11 4.06 1.80
N LEU A 11 -1.36 4.12 2.90
CA LEU A 11 -1.54 5.12 3.95
C LEU A 11 -1.33 6.54 3.39
N ALA A 12 -0.33 6.74 2.54
CA ALA A 12 -0.17 8.01 1.83
C ALA A 12 -1.38 8.35 0.93
N GLY A 13 -1.93 7.34 0.26
CA GLY A 13 -3.10 7.50 -0.63
C GLY A 13 -4.42 7.81 0.08
N ILE A 14 -4.56 7.41 1.35
CA ILE A 14 -5.76 7.72 2.15
C ILE A 14 -5.60 8.95 3.05
N ALA A 15 -4.39 9.50 3.18
CA ALA A 15 -4.08 10.59 4.08
C ALA A 15 -4.74 11.90 3.64
N HIS A 16 -5.42 12.55 4.57
CA HIS A 16 -6.03 13.87 4.37
C HIS A 16 -5.04 14.99 4.66
N ASP A 17 -4.22 14.82 5.70
CA ASP A 17 -3.17 15.76 6.06
C ASP A 17 -1.88 15.51 5.26
N THR A 18 -1.20 16.60 4.88
CA THR A 18 0.05 16.53 4.13
C THR A 18 1.17 15.89 4.96
N ARG A 19 1.26 16.15 6.27
CA ARG A 19 2.29 15.57 7.14
C ARG A 19 2.17 14.05 7.21
N ASP A 20 0.94 13.55 7.37
CA ASP A 20 0.68 12.11 7.40
C ASP A 20 1.01 11.46 6.05
N ARG A 21 0.70 12.14 4.95
CA ARG A 21 1.05 11.68 3.60
C ARG A 21 2.55 11.61 3.39
N ASP A 22 3.27 12.64 3.80
CA ASP A 22 4.71 12.76 3.61
C ASP A 22 5.46 11.73 4.47
N ASP A 23 5.04 11.53 5.72
CA ASP A 23 5.60 10.49 6.60
C ASP A 23 5.39 9.07 6.05
N ALA A 24 4.18 8.77 5.57
CA ALA A 24 3.88 7.49 4.94
C ALA A 24 4.69 7.25 3.65
N ASN A 25 4.93 8.30 2.85
CA ASN A 25 5.78 8.25 1.67
C ASN A 25 7.27 8.07 2.01
N ALA A 26 7.77 8.73 3.05
CA ALA A 26 9.14 8.55 3.53
C ALA A 26 9.36 7.11 4.03
N THR A 27 8.39 6.59 4.79
CA THR A 27 8.36 5.19 5.25
C THR A 27 8.36 4.21 4.08
N ALA A 28 7.53 4.44 3.06
CA ALA A 28 7.52 3.61 1.86
C ALA A 28 8.89 3.64 1.14
N SER A 29 9.51 4.82 1.03
CA SER A 29 10.83 4.98 0.40
C SER A 29 11.91 4.16 1.12
N ALA A 30 11.91 4.12 2.45
CA ALA A 30 12.83 3.27 3.21
C ALA A 30 12.67 1.78 2.87
N TYR A 31 11.43 1.28 2.78
CA TYR A 31 11.21 -0.13 2.40
C TYR A 31 11.62 -0.46 0.96
N LEU A 32 11.64 0.54 0.06
CA LEU A 32 12.14 0.38 -1.30
C LEU A 32 13.67 0.31 -1.31
N GLU A 33 14.32 1.22 -0.58
CA GLU A 33 15.78 1.31 -0.48
C GLU A 33 16.39 0.02 0.11
N PHE A 34 15.85 -0.47 1.24
CA PHE A 34 16.32 -1.71 1.86
C PHE A 34 15.82 -2.98 1.16
N GLY A 35 14.91 -2.83 0.20
CA GLY A 35 14.23 -3.94 -0.45
C GLY A 35 15.01 -4.52 -1.63
N ASP A 36 15.85 -3.73 -2.31
CA ASP A 36 16.59 -4.12 -3.51
C ASP A 36 15.68 -4.72 -4.60
N GLN A 37 14.47 -4.15 -4.75
CA GLN A 37 13.55 -4.48 -5.84
C GLN A 37 13.60 -3.41 -6.94
N PRO A 38 13.53 -3.82 -8.22
CA PRO A 38 13.51 -2.88 -9.34
C PRO A 38 12.28 -1.97 -9.27
N ILE A 39 12.51 -0.67 -9.43
CA ILE A 39 11.46 0.37 -9.38
C ILE A 39 10.35 0.10 -10.42
N GLU A 40 10.70 -0.47 -11.58
CA GLU A 40 9.74 -0.79 -12.65
C GLU A 40 8.74 -1.89 -12.25
N ALA A 41 9.04 -2.68 -11.21
CA ALA A 41 8.10 -3.66 -10.65
C ALA A 41 7.02 -3.05 -9.74
N CYS A 42 7.18 -1.79 -9.33
CA CYS A 42 6.29 -1.13 -8.37
C CYS A 42 4.98 -0.62 -8.98
N ASP A 43 4.83 -0.57 -10.30
CA ASP A 43 3.61 -0.07 -10.95
C ASP A 43 2.40 -0.98 -10.70
N ALA A 44 2.60 -2.30 -10.78
CA ALA A 44 1.55 -3.27 -10.46
C ALA A 44 1.11 -3.16 -8.99
N LEU A 45 2.06 -2.93 -8.08
CA LEU A 45 1.76 -2.74 -6.66
C LEU A 45 1.03 -1.41 -6.43
N ARG A 46 1.45 -0.30 -7.06
CA ARG A 46 0.73 0.99 -7.03
C ARG A 46 -0.69 0.84 -7.54
N ALA A 47 -0.89 0.17 -8.68
CA ALA A 47 -2.20 -0.05 -9.24
C ALA A 47 -3.11 -0.83 -8.28
N LEU A 48 -2.60 -1.92 -7.69
CA LEU A 48 -3.30 -2.69 -6.65
C LEU A 48 -3.67 -1.80 -5.46
N THR A 49 -2.72 -1.05 -4.91
CA THR A 49 -2.95 -0.13 -3.78
C THR A 49 -4.05 0.89 -4.10
N GLN A 50 -4.02 1.49 -5.29
CA GLN A 50 -5.03 2.47 -5.71
C GLN A 50 -6.44 1.87 -5.78
N ARG A 51 -6.59 0.59 -6.11
CA ARG A 51 -7.90 -0.08 -6.04
C ARG A 51 -8.44 -0.15 -4.62
N TYR A 52 -7.58 -0.39 -3.64
CA TYR A 52 -7.97 -0.45 -2.23
C TYR A 52 -8.29 0.93 -1.65
N VAL A 53 -7.48 1.96 -1.95
CA VAL A 53 -7.72 3.35 -1.54
C VAL A 53 -9.12 3.84 -1.95
N LYS A 54 -9.54 3.48 -3.18
CA LYS A 54 -10.83 3.89 -3.77
C LYS A 54 -12.04 3.10 -3.28
N ARG A 55 -11.87 2.04 -2.48
CA ARG A 55 -13.02 1.28 -1.95
C ARG A 55 -13.90 2.17 -1.08
N GLN A 56 -15.19 1.91 -1.08
CA GLN A 56 -16.16 2.58 -0.20
C GLN A 56 -16.56 1.61 0.89
N TYR A 57 -16.26 1.95 2.13
CA TYR A 57 -16.56 1.14 3.31
C TYR A 57 -17.64 1.85 4.11
N SER A 58 -18.48 1.06 4.78
CA SER A 58 -19.52 1.54 5.70
C SER A 58 -19.58 0.61 6.91
N GLY A 59 -20.22 1.07 7.97
CA GLY A 59 -20.36 0.32 9.21
C GLY A 59 -21.47 0.89 10.06
N SER A 60 -21.58 0.41 11.30
CA SER A 60 -22.58 0.89 12.27
C SER A 60 -22.34 2.32 12.77
N ILE A 61 -21.18 2.91 12.49
CA ILE A 61 -20.82 4.29 12.82
C ILE A 61 -20.46 5.07 11.55
N PRO A 62 -20.71 6.40 11.51
CA PRO A 62 -20.33 7.23 10.37
C PRO A 62 -18.80 7.42 10.32
N ALA A 63 -18.14 6.71 9.40
CA ALA A 63 -16.72 6.88 9.09
C ALA A 63 -16.40 6.36 7.67
N SER A 64 -15.31 6.86 7.09
CA SER A 64 -14.84 6.39 5.76
C SER A 64 -14.00 5.10 5.83
N PHE A 65 -13.63 4.67 7.05
CA PHE A 65 -12.79 3.49 7.33
C PHE A 65 -11.53 3.38 6.46
N ASN A 66 -10.91 4.53 6.17
CA ASN A 66 -9.76 4.63 5.28
C ASN A 66 -8.60 3.70 5.70
N THR A 67 -8.27 3.66 7.00
CA THR A 67 -7.22 2.78 7.53
C THR A 67 -7.53 1.29 7.30
N MET A 68 -8.81 0.91 7.41
CA MET A 68 -9.25 -0.47 7.19
C MET A 68 -8.97 -0.93 5.75
N LYS A 69 -9.10 -0.03 4.76
CA LYS A 69 -8.75 -0.34 3.36
C LYS A 69 -7.30 -0.79 3.22
N CYS A 70 -6.38 -0.16 3.96
CA CYS A 70 -4.97 -0.48 3.92
C CYS A 70 -4.62 -1.74 4.72
N ILE A 71 -5.33 -2.01 5.81
CA ILE A 71 -5.25 -3.29 6.54
C ILE A 71 -5.70 -4.44 5.63
N ASP A 72 -6.82 -4.28 4.94
CA ASP A 72 -7.35 -5.29 4.01
C ASP A 72 -6.42 -5.51 2.81
N LEU A 73 -5.78 -4.46 2.30
CA LEU A 73 -4.74 -4.57 1.28
C LEU A 73 -3.58 -5.42 1.80
N PHE A 74 -3.08 -5.10 2.99
CA PHE A 74 -1.92 -5.75 3.60
C PHE A 74 -2.12 -7.26 3.80
N HIS A 75 -3.36 -7.68 4.12
CA HIS A 75 -3.74 -9.07 4.28
C HIS A 75 -4.36 -9.71 3.03
N SER A 76 -4.36 -9.02 1.89
CA SER A 76 -4.98 -9.53 0.68
C SER A 76 -4.13 -10.61 -0.01
N ARG A 77 -4.82 -11.66 -0.50
CA ARG A 77 -4.21 -12.68 -1.37
C ARG A 77 -3.64 -12.08 -2.65
N GLU A 78 -4.22 -10.99 -3.14
CA GLU A 78 -3.74 -10.26 -4.32
C GLU A 78 -2.35 -9.67 -4.06
N LEU A 79 -2.16 -9.02 -2.90
CA LEU A 79 -0.87 -8.47 -2.52
C LEU A 79 0.16 -9.57 -2.26
N ASP A 80 -0.24 -10.67 -1.61
CA ASP A 80 0.64 -11.82 -1.39
C ASP A 80 1.15 -12.39 -2.73
N ALA A 81 0.23 -12.73 -3.64
CA ALA A 81 0.58 -13.29 -4.94
C ALA A 81 1.45 -12.34 -5.78
N LEU A 82 1.14 -11.03 -5.75
CA LEU A 82 1.92 -10.05 -6.47
C LEU A 82 3.32 -9.88 -5.87
N SER A 83 3.43 -9.79 -4.54
CA SER A 83 4.72 -9.67 -3.85
C SER A 83 5.61 -10.89 -4.08
N ASP A 84 5.03 -12.09 -4.05
CA ASP A 84 5.74 -13.33 -4.33
C ASP A 84 6.26 -13.38 -5.77
N ARG A 85 5.41 -13.02 -6.74
CA ARG A 85 5.80 -12.98 -8.16
C ARG A 85 6.96 -12.01 -8.39
N LEU A 86 6.90 -10.82 -7.80
CA LEU A 86 7.93 -9.80 -7.97
C LEU A 86 9.24 -10.17 -7.26
N THR A 87 9.18 -10.92 -6.18
CA THR A 87 10.38 -11.43 -5.49
C THR A 87 11.03 -12.59 -6.25
N LYS A 88 10.24 -13.43 -6.94
CA LYS A 88 10.73 -14.58 -7.74
C LYS A 88 11.20 -14.21 -9.14
N ALA A 89 10.76 -13.08 -9.68
CA ALA A 89 11.22 -12.55 -10.96
C ALA A 89 12.62 -11.91 -10.91
N ARG A 90 13.26 -11.98 -9.73
CA ARG A 90 14.63 -11.54 -9.48
C ARG A 90 15.63 -12.65 -9.81
#